data_AF-A0A4R4WQY9-F1
#
_entry.id   AF-A0A4R4WQY9-F1
#
_cell.length_a   1.000
_cell.length_b   1.000
_cell.length_c   1.000
_cell.angle_alpha   90.00
_cell.angle_beta   90.00
_cell.angle_gamma   90.00
#
_symmetry.space_group_name_H-M   'P 1'
#
loop_
_entity.id
_entity.type
_entity.pdbx_description
1 polymer ?
#
loop_
_entity_poly.entity_id
_entity_poly.type
_entity_poly.pdbx_seq_one_letter_code
_entity_poly.pdbx_strand_id
1 'polypeptide(L)'
;MNIGPMATTALGWHLHDEKRRSRTLATLESSPFDRVRMAAFATRCSLDALEERVAELAGIGVTAELVLMHPGESVSDVETASRYVRDVVPRLAAHPNVWWSLTADPSRFPAFTEHDWVRLADLVAEEDPGHHPRSITAPADSPLLWRRTFTHGSVRAPSPRDAWVATRDHHKPVLMDVCGYEGDAEDPSLSLPPEKVVTMAWDGSVRRRYLTHGESYVDDDGLTWSQDGGTLTGAAVPRLALLRQVIAGTPDEARYQDRDAPMLEVPGEFYLEYCGEHRFPDRTYEVPEGRYEVEVIDTWEMTVTPLGVLDGGTIAVPLPGTVGQAVRIRRRP
;
A
#
# COMPACT_ATOMS: atom_id res chain seq x y z
N MET A 1 -9.08 -8.76 -13.35
CA MET A 1 -7.97 -9.08 -12.44
C MET A 1 -7.75 -7.88 -11.58
N ASN A 2 -8.22 -7.92 -10.34
CA ASN A 2 -7.99 -6.84 -9.39
C ASN A 2 -6.63 -7.13 -8.73
N ILE A 3 -5.54 -6.75 -9.40
CA ILE A 3 -4.19 -6.85 -8.81
C ILE A 3 -4.23 -6.02 -7.53
N GLY A 4 -3.87 -6.61 -6.39
CA GLY A 4 -3.85 -5.89 -5.11
C GLY A 4 -3.03 -4.60 -5.26
N PRO A 5 -3.54 -3.44 -4.79
CA PRO A 5 -2.89 -2.16 -5.04
C PRO A 5 -1.49 -2.14 -4.43
N MET A 6 -0.51 -1.67 -5.20
CA MET A 6 0.84 -1.43 -4.71
C MET A 6 1.12 0.05 -4.76
N ALA A 7 1.24 0.65 -3.60
CA ALA A 7 1.42 2.08 -3.51
C ALA A 7 2.79 2.44 -2.96
N THR A 8 3.24 3.65 -3.24
CA THR A 8 4.35 4.29 -2.54
C THR A 8 3.99 5.71 -2.09
N THR A 9 4.86 6.34 -1.30
CA THR A 9 4.70 7.72 -0.81
C THR A 9 5.80 8.60 -1.39
N ALA A 10 5.43 9.73 -1.98
CA ALA A 10 6.33 10.80 -2.39
C ALA A 10 5.56 12.13 -2.27
N LEU A 11 5.55 12.76 -1.09
CA LEU A 11 4.56 13.79 -0.77
C LEU A 11 4.69 15.07 -1.61
N GLY A 12 5.91 15.57 -1.78
CA GLY A 12 6.23 16.85 -2.42
C GLY A 12 6.92 16.73 -3.77
N TRP A 13 6.96 15.55 -4.40
CA TRP A 13 7.73 15.31 -5.64
C TRP A 13 7.44 16.33 -6.75
N HIS A 14 6.19 16.75 -6.86
CA HIS A 14 5.67 17.65 -7.88
C HIS A 14 6.11 19.11 -7.70
N LEU A 15 6.62 19.50 -6.52
CA LEU A 15 7.11 20.85 -6.25
C LEU A 15 8.56 21.06 -6.69
N HIS A 16 9.27 19.99 -7.04
CA HIS A 16 10.67 20.04 -7.44
C HIS A 16 10.84 20.47 -8.90
N ASP A 17 12.09 20.74 -9.30
CA ASP A 17 12.40 21.11 -10.67
C ASP A 17 12.11 19.99 -11.70
N GLU A 18 12.13 20.35 -12.98
CA GLU A 18 11.80 19.43 -14.07
C GLU A 18 12.70 18.19 -14.10
N LYS A 19 13.99 18.35 -13.76
CA LYS A 19 14.97 17.26 -13.76
C LYS A 19 14.58 16.23 -12.69
N ARG A 20 14.26 16.66 -11.47
CA ARG A 20 13.86 15.75 -10.39
C ARG A 20 12.49 15.14 -10.65
N ARG A 21 11.51 15.92 -11.13
CA ARG A 21 10.18 15.39 -11.51
C ARG A 21 10.29 14.31 -12.57
N SER A 22 11.09 14.52 -13.62
CA SER A 22 11.36 13.51 -14.65
C SER A 22 11.96 12.23 -14.07
N ARG A 23 12.90 12.35 -13.12
CA ARG A 23 13.45 11.19 -12.40
C ARG A 23 12.38 10.45 -11.59
N THR A 24 11.51 11.18 -10.89
CA THR A 24 10.39 10.58 -10.12
C THR A 24 9.47 9.78 -11.04
N LEU A 25 9.03 10.38 -12.15
CA LEU A 25 8.13 9.72 -13.10
C LEU A 25 8.76 8.47 -13.71
N ALA A 26 10.02 8.54 -14.15
CA ALA A 26 10.74 7.37 -14.67
C ALA A 26 10.92 6.27 -13.61
N THR A 27 11.21 6.66 -12.37
CA THR A 27 11.29 5.72 -11.25
C THR A 27 9.94 5.05 -11.01
N LEU A 28 8.84 5.81 -10.94
CA LEU A 28 7.49 5.25 -10.77
C LEU A 28 7.13 4.30 -11.91
N GLU A 29 7.35 4.69 -13.18
CA GLU A 29 7.04 3.90 -14.36
C GLU A 29 7.81 2.55 -14.39
N SER A 30 9.05 2.54 -13.90
CA SER A 30 9.88 1.32 -13.81
C SER A 30 9.66 0.51 -12.52
N SER A 31 8.89 1.04 -11.57
CA SER A 31 8.62 0.42 -10.26
C SER A 31 7.38 -0.48 -10.30
N PRO A 32 7.15 -1.32 -9.26
CA PRO A 32 5.92 -2.11 -9.18
C PRO A 32 4.69 -1.31 -8.69
N PHE A 33 4.82 0.00 -8.45
CA PHE A 33 3.76 0.82 -7.85
C PHE A 33 2.77 1.33 -8.90
N ASP A 34 1.47 1.14 -8.63
CA ASP A 34 0.36 1.67 -9.43
C ASP A 34 -0.41 2.80 -8.73
N ARG A 35 0.06 3.21 -7.54
CA ARG A 35 -0.47 4.35 -6.80
C ARG A 35 0.66 5.10 -6.09
N VAL A 36 0.60 6.43 -6.08
CA VAL A 36 1.51 7.26 -5.30
C VAL A 36 0.71 8.19 -4.40
N ARG A 37 1.05 8.21 -3.11
CA ARG A 37 0.56 9.20 -2.16
C ARG A 37 1.35 10.48 -2.34
N MET A 38 0.68 11.56 -2.70
CA MET A 38 1.26 12.90 -2.82
C MET A 38 0.37 13.93 -2.12
N ALA A 39 0.97 14.96 -1.54
CA ALA A 39 0.19 16.06 -0.97
C ALA A 39 -0.32 16.98 -2.07
N ALA A 40 -1.57 17.41 -1.97
CA ALA A 40 -2.15 18.34 -2.93
C ALA A 40 -1.73 19.78 -2.60
N PHE A 41 -0.44 20.13 -2.73
CA PHE A 41 0.11 21.42 -2.31
C PHE A 41 -0.32 22.63 -3.18
N ALA A 42 -1.62 22.81 -3.41
CA ALA A 42 -2.18 23.87 -4.25
C ALA A 42 -2.02 25.28 -3.65
N THR A 43 -1.54 25.41 -2.40
CA THR A 43 -1.08 26.71 -1.86
C THR A 43 0.38 27.03 -2.22
N ARG A 44 1.15 26.03 -2.69
CA ARG A 44 2.57 26.16 -3.04
C ARG A 44 2.84 26.03 -4.55
N CYS A 45 1.85 25.60 -5.32
CA CYS A 45 1.85 25.58 -6.78
C CYS A 45 0.46 25.99 -7.31
N SER A 46 0.33 26.31 -8.60
CA SER A 46 -0.98 26.58 -9.19
C SER A 46 -1.79 25.29 -9.33
N LEU A 47 -3.12 25.39 -9.36
CA LEU A 47 -4.00 24.25 -9.66
C LEU A 47 -3.74 23.66 -11.05
N ASP A 48 -3.37 24.50 -12.03
CA ASP A 48 -3.00 24.02 -13.37
C ASP A 48 -1.73 23.18 -13.34
N ALA A 49 -0.73 23.59 -12.55
CA ALA A 49 0.47 22.80 -12.37
C ALA A 49 0.14 21.49 -11.68
N LEU A 50 -0.64 21.49 -10.58
CA LEU A 50 -1.03 20.25 -9.90
C LEU A 50 -1.82 19.30 -10.82
N GLU A 51 -2.76 19.82 -11.60
CA GLU A 51 -3.53 19.05 -12.58
C GLU A 51 -2.64 18.39 -13.64
N GLU A 52 -1.65 19.13 -14.16
CA GLU A 52 -0.67 18.58 -15.10
C GLU A 52 0.08 17.38 -14.50
N ARG A 53 0.44 17.45 -13.22
CA ARG A 53 1.15 16.34 -12.53
C ARG A 53 0.26 15.12 -12.32
N VAL A 54 -1.03 15.32 -12.07
CA VAL A 54 -2.02 14.23 -12.03
C VAL A 54 -2.14 13.56 -13.41
N ALA A 55 -2.15 14.34 -14.48
CA ALA A 55 -2.20 13.83 -15.86
C ALA A 55 -0.92 13.09 -16.27
N GLU A 56 0.26 13.55 -15.83
CA GLU A 56 1.53 12.84 -16.03
C GLU A 56 1.53 11.46 -15.36
N LEU A 57 1.05 11.37 -14.12
CA LEU A 57 0.87 10.08 -13.43
C LEU A 57 -0.11 9.17 -14.19
N ALA A 58 -1.20 9.73 -14.73
CA ALA A 58 -2.14 8.97 -15.55
C ALA A 58 -1.47 8.39 -16.81
N GLY A 59 -0.58 9.17 -17.45
CA GLY A 59 0.15 8.79 -18.65
C GLY A 59 1.06 7.57 -18.47
N ILE A 60 1.54 7.33 -17.25
CA ILE A 60 2.34 6.15 -16.88
C ILE A 60 1.52 5.08 -16.12
N GLY A 61 0.20 5.21 -16.06
CA GLY A 61 -0.69 4.24 -15.41
C GLY A 61 -0.67 4.27 -13.88
N VAL A 62 -0.25 5.37 -13.27
CA VAL A 62 -0.17 5.55 -11.81
C VAL A 62 -1.34 6.39 -11.29
N THR A 63 -1.96 5.89 -10.23
CA THR A 63 -3.01 6.58 -9.48
C THR A 63 -2.40 7.65 -8.57
N ALA A 64 -2.88 8.88 -8.67
CA ALA A 64 -2.55 9.96 -7.75
C ALA A 64 -3.46 9.90 -6.52
N GLU A 65 -2.95 9.43 -5.38
CA GLU A 65 -3.65 9.60 -4.11
C GLU A 65 -3.29 10.94 -3.47
N LEU A 66 -4.23 11.86 -3.54
CA LEU A 66 -4.08 13.25 -3.13
C LEU A 66 -4.40 13.40 -1.64
N VAL A 67 -3.37 13.71 -0.85
CA VAL A 67 -3.50 14.11 0.56
C VAL A 67 -3.90 15.58 0.60
N LEU A 68 -5.17 15.85 0.88
CA LEU A 68 -5.78 17.19 0.78
C LEU A 68 -5.31 18.14 1.89
N MET A 69 -5.19 17.64 3.13
CA MET A 69 -4.73 18.43 4.27
C MET A 69 -3.35 17.93 4.69
N HIS A 70 -2.33 18.76 4.46
CA HIS A 70 -0.97 18.48 4.88
C HIS A 70 -0.48 19.53 5.90
N PRO A 71 0.20 19.15 6.99
CA PRO A 71 0.67 20.11 8.02
C PRO A 71 1.62 21.19 7.51
N GLY A 72 2.20 20.99 6.32
CA GLY A 72 3.03 21.98 5.62
C GLY A 72 2.22 23.07 4.89
N GLU A 73 0.90 22.98 4.79
CA GLU A 73 0.07 24.02 4.18
C GLU A 73 -0.59 24.94 5.22
N SER A 74 -1.00 26.12 4.77
CA SER A 74 -1.71 27.11 5.57
C SER A 74 -3.21 26.79 5.72
N VAL A 75 -3.57 25.52 5.91
CA VAL A 75 -4.95 25.11 6.16
C VAL A 75 -5.08 24.71 7.62
N SER A 76 -5.51 25.66 8.45
CA SER A 76 -5.50 25.53 9.92
C SER A 76 -6.87 25.42 10.57
N ASP A 77 -7.95 25.66 9.81
CA ASP A 77 -9.33 25.63 10.31
C ASP A 77 -10.29 25.04 9.27
N VAL A 78 -11.49 24.67 9.74
CA VAL A 78 -12.51 23.98 8.94
C VAL A 78 -13.06 24.84 7.80
N GLU A 79 -13.13 26.17 7.97
CA GLU A 79 -13.64 27.07 6.94
C GLU A 79 -12.66 27.15 5.77
N THR A 80 -11.38 27.37 6.07
CA THR A 80 -10.28 27.37 5.10
C THR A 80 -10.19 26.01 4.39
N ALA A 81 -10.28 24.90 5.13
CA ALA A 81 -10.30 23.55 4.57
C ALA A 81 -11.49 23.34 3.62
N SER A 82 -12.68 23.81 3.99
CA SER A 82 -13.88 23.67 3.16
C SER A 82 -13.80 24.50 1.86
N ARG A 83 -13.16 25.67 1.89
CA ARG A 83 -12.92 26.46 0.67
C ARG A 83 -11.92 25.74 -0.23
N TYR A 84 -10.81 25.29 0.34
CA TYR A 84 -9.79 24.54 -0.36
C TYR A 84 -10.37 23.28 -1.06
N VAL A 85 -11.23 22.51 -0.39
CA VAL A 85 -11.92 21.36 -0.98
C VAL A 85 -12.75 21.76 -2.20
N ARG A 86 -13.53 22.85 -2.12
CA ARG A 86 -14.37 23.33 -3.23
C ARG A 86 -13.58 23.84 -4.43
N ASP A 87 -12.35 24.30 -4.21
CA ASP A 87 -11.48 24.77 -5.29
C ASP A 87 -10.73 23.60 -5.95
N VAL A 88 -10.27 22.62 -5.15
CA VAL A 88 -9.39 21.54 -5.62
C VAL A 88 -10.17 20.34 -6.16
N VAL A 89 -11.20 19.88 -5.44
CA VAL A 89 -11.86 18.59 -5.74
C VAL A 89 -12.57 18.61 -7.09
N PRO A 90 -13.46 19.58 -7.41
CA PRO A 90 -14.15 19.60 -8.70
C PRO A 90 -13.19 19.62 -9.91
N ARG A 91 -12.02 20.24 -9.74
CA ARG A 91 -11.01 20.36 -10.80
C ARG A 91 -10.31 19.03 -11.07
N LEU A 92 -9.83 18.37 -10.02
CA LEU A 92 -9.07 17.13 -10.17
C LEU A 92 -9.96 15.88 -10.27
N ALA A 93 -11.22 15.95 -9.82
CA ALA A 93 -12.22 14.89 -9.99
C ALA A 93 -12.55 14.55 -11.45
N ALA A 94 -12.11 15.35 -12.42
CA ALA A 94 -12.22 15.00 -13.84
C ALA A 94 -11.25 13.87 -14.25
N HIS A 95 -10.22 13.58 -13.45
CA HIS A 95 -9.18 12.61 -13.75
C HIS A 95 -9.47 11.25 -13.10
N PRO A 96 -9.61 10.16 -13.87
CA PRO A 96 -10.04 8.86 -13.35
C PRO A 96 -8.98 8.17 -12.47
N ASN A 97 -7.72 8.63 -12.52
CA ASN A 97 -6.62 8.11 -11.73
C ASN A 97 -6.47 8.86 -10.38
N VAL A 98 -7.49 9.58 -9.91
CA VAL A 98 -7.44 10.29 -8.63
C VAL A 98 -8.05 9.46 -7.51
N TRP A 99 -7.37 9.43 -6.36
CA TRP A 99 -7.91 8.99 -5.07
C TRP A 99 -7.76 10.11 -4.05
N TRP A 100 -8.67 10.17 -3.09
CA TRP A 100 -8.70 11.21 -2.06
C TRP A 100 -8.28 10.67 -0.70
N SER A 101 -7.32 11.35 -0.06
CA SER A 101 -7.02 11.17 1.36
C SER A 101 -7.18 12.51 2.07
N LEU A 102 -8.05 12.59 3.08
CA LEU A 102 -8.25 13.88 3.77
C LEU A 102 -6.97 14.37 4.44
N THR A 103 -6.22 13.47 5.08
CA THR A 103 -4.93 13.75 5.71
C THR A 103 -4.20 12.43 5.98
N ALA A 104 -2.87 12.51 6.08
CA ALA A 104 -2.04 11.41 6.54
C ALA A 104 -2.02 11.26 8.08
N ASP A 105 -2.39 12.32 8.82
CA ASP A 105 -2.37 12.35 10.28
C ASP A 105 -3.35 13.38 10.88
N PRO A 106 -4.57 12.99 11.27
CA PRO A 106 -5.53 13.93 11.85
C PRO A 106 -5.05 14.54 13.18
N SER A 107 -4.14 13.89 13.92
CA SER A 107 -3.62 14.43 15.18
C SER A 107 -2.79 15.71 14.99
N ARG A 108 -2.31 15.95 13.76
CA ARG A 108 -1.58 17.18 13.38
C ARG A 108 -2.51 18.38 13.18
N PHE A 109 -3.82 18.20 13.26
CA PHE A 109 -4.84 19.25 13.08
C PHE A 109 -5.73 19.33 14.33
N PRO A 110 -5.21 19.78 15.48
CA PRO A 110 -5.92 19.76 16.76
C PRO A 110 -7.17 20.65 16.79
N ALA A 111 -7.34 21.55 15.81
CA ALA A 111 -8.54 22.37 15.65
C ALA A 111 -9.74 21.62 15.05
N PHE A 112 -9.54 20.40 14.53
CA PHE A 112 -10.55 19.62 13.83
C PHE A 112 -11.07 18.53 14.74
N THR A 113 -12.39 18.45 14.89
CA THR A 113 -13.04 17.33 15.56
C THR A 113 -13.24 16.15 14.61
N GLU A 114 -13.60 14.99 15.16
CA GLU A 114 -14.00 13.84 14.35
C GLU A 114 -15.15 14.18 13.38
N HIS A 115 -16.09 14.99 13.85
CA HIS A 115 -17.25 15.42 13.08
C HIS A 115 -16.87 16.34 11.92
N ASP A 116 -15.86 17.20 12.11
CA ASP A 116 -15.36 18.08 11.04
C ASP A 116 -14.71 17.27 9.93
N TRP A 117 -13.95 16.22 10.25
CA TRP A 117 -13.39 15.31 9.26
C TRP A 117 -14.46 14.58 8.45
N VAL A 118 -15.53 14.12 9.11
CA VAL A 118 -16.67 13.49 8.42
C VAL A 118 -17.37 14.48 7.49
N ARG A 119 -17.58 15.72 7.93
CA ARG A 119 -18.17 16.78 7.09
C ARG A 119 -17.31 17.12 5.88
N LEU A 120 -15.99 17.18 6.05
CA LEU A 120 -15.08 17.39 4.93
C LEU A 120 -15.09 16.21 3.97
N ALA A 121 -15.17 14.98 4.46
CA ALA A 121 -15.32 13.80 3.62
C ALA A 121 -16.62 13.85 2.80
N ASP A 122 -17.73 14.25 3.43
CA ASP A 122 -19.02 14.41 2.75
C ASP A 122 -18.96 15.50 1.69
N LEU A 123 -18.31 16.64 1.98
CA LEU A 123 -18.09 17.69 1.00
C LEU A 123 -17.25 17.19 -0.19
N VAL A 124 -16.17 16.45 0.05
CA VAL A 124 -15.40 15.82 -1.04
C VAL A 124 -16.30 14.89 -1.87
N ALA A 125 -17.23 14.17 -1.26
CA ALA A 125 -18.19 13.31 -1.96
C ALA A 125 -19.17 14.09 -2.84
N GLU A 126 -19.62 15.25 -2.36
CA GLU A 126 -20.54 16.15 -3.07
C GLU A 126 -19.88 16.81 -4.27
N GLU A 127 -18.61 17.22 -4.12
CA GLU A 127 -17.82 17.91 -5.13
C GLU A 127 -17.15 16.95 -6.15
N ASP A 128 -17.13 15.64 -5.87
CA ASP A 128 -16.55 14.61 -6.73
C ASP A 128 -17.63 13.80 -7.48
N PRO A 129 -18.04 14.22 -8.70
CA PRO A 129 -19.00 13.48 -9.50
C PRO A 129 -18.48 12.13 -10.00
N GLY A 130 -17.17 11.89 -9.96
CA GLY A 130 -16.55 10.62 -10.34
C GLY A 130 -16.63 9.55 -9.26
N HIS A 131 -17.03 9.92 -8.02
CA HIS A 131 -17.13 9.01 -6.87
C HIS A 131 -15.82 8.23 -6.63
N HIS A 132 -14.69 8.92 -6.70
CA HIS A 132 -13.38 8.31 -6.52
C HIS A 132 -13.20 7.75 -5.10
N PRO A 133 -12.29 6.78 -4.92
CA PRO A 133 -11.96 6.27 -3.60
C PRO A 133 -11.52 7.39 -2.67
N ARG A 134 -12.13 7.42 -1.49
CA ARG A 134 -11.86 8.41 -0.44
C ARG A 134 -11.58 7.76 0.90
N SER A 135 -10.57 8.26 1.60
CA SER A 135 -10.20 7.81 2.95
C SER A 135 -9.60 8.93 3.81
N ILE A 136 -9.17 8.57 5.01
CA ILE A 136 -8.38 9.36 5.94
C ILE A 136 -7.42 8.40 6.65
N THR A 137 -6.13 8.75 6.76
CA THR A 137 -5.17 7.89 7.43
C THR A 137 -5.23 8.10 8.93
N ALA A 138 -5.55 7.04 9.69
CA ALA A 138 -5.63 7.09 11.15
C ALA A 138 -5.15 5.77 11.80
N PRO A 139 -4.87 5.76 13.12
CA PRO A 139 -4.59 4.52 13.85
C PRO A 139 -5.69 3.47 13.65
N ALA A 140 -5.31 2.19 13.68
CA ALA A 140 -6.21 1.07 13.34
C ALA A 140 -7.47 0.97 14.23
N ASP A 141 -7.42 1.49 15.45
CA ASP A 141 -8.52 1.53 16.42
C ASP A 141 -9.40 2.81 16.29
N SER A 142 -9.07 3.70 15.37
CA SER A 142 -9.80 4.96 15.19
C SER A 142 -11.21 4.72 14.61
N PRO A 143 -12.28 5.26 15.23
CA PRO A 143 -13.63 5.15 14.70
C PRO A 143 -13.82 5.91 13.37
N LEU A 144 -12.94 6.88 13.06
CA LEU A 144 -12.97 7.65 11.82
C LEU A 144 -12.96 6.75 10.59
N LEU A 145 -12.12 5.72 10.58
CA LEU A 145 -11.91 4.80 9.45
C LEU A 145 -13.22 4.15 8.97
N TRP A 146 -14.16 3.95 9.89
CA TRP A 146 -15.37 3.17 9.65
C TRP A 146 -16.60 4.03 9.38
N ARG A 147 -16.47 5.36 9.41
CA ARG A 147 -17.55 6.29 9.05
C ARG A 147 -17.99 6.07 7.61
N ARG A 148 -19.29 5.97 7.35
CA ARG A 148 -19.87 5.52 6.06
C ARG A 148 -19.37 6.27 4.84
N THR A 149 -19.03 7.55 5.01
CA THR A 149 -18.50 8.41 3.96
C THR A 149 -17.17 7.91 3.37
N PHE A 150 -16.34 7.22 4.15
CA PHE A 150 -15.08 6.68 3.62
C PHE A 150 -15.29 5.37 2.87
N THR A 151 -14.62 5.20 1.74
CA THR A 151 -14.71 4.01 0.88
C THR A 151 -13.90 2.83 1.42
N HIS A 152 -12.79 3.12 2.09
CA HIS A 152 -11.87 2.14 2.68
C HIS A 152 -11.18 2.73 3.91
N GLY A 153 -10.65 1.86 4.78
CA GLY A 153 -9.81 2.27 5.91
C GLY A 153 -8.35 2.42 5.49
N SER A 154 -7.82 3.63 5.57
CA SER A 154 -6.39 3.92 5.42
C SER A 154 -5.74 3.88 6.80
N VAL A 155 -4.98 2.83 7.10
CA VAL A 155 -4.55 2.50 8.46
C VAL A 155 -3.07 2.84 8.67
N ARG A 156 -2.82 3.46 9.83
CA ARG A 156 -1.51 3.49 10.48
C ARG A 156 -1.43 2.39 11.54
N ALA A 157 -0.44 1.51 11.42
CA ALA A 157 -0.19 0.44 12.38
C ALA A 157 1.29 0.04 12.34
N PRO A 158 1.85 -0.53 13.43
CA PRO A 158 3.24 -0.97 13.46
C PRO A 158 3.49 -2.29 12.72
N SER A 159 2.44 -3.10 12.48
CA SER A 159 2.54 -4.33 11.71
C SER A 159 1.22 -4.70 11.02
N PRO A 160 1.25 -5.53 9.96
CA PRO A 160 0.04 -6.01 9.30
C PRO A 160 -0.83 -6.91 10.17
N ARG A 161 -0.23 -7.67 11.09
CA ARG A 161 -0.97 -8.44 12.07
C ARG A 161 -1.78 -7.54 13.00
N ASP A 162 -1.20 -6.46 13.50
CA ASP A 162 -1.91 -5.52 14.39
C ASP A 162 -3.06 -4.83 13.66
N ALA A 163 -2.82 -4.37 12.43
CA ALA A 163 -3.86 -3.84 11.57
C ALA A 163 -4.96 -4.88 11.33
N TRP A 164 -4.62 -6.13 11.02
CA TRP A 164 -5.62 -7.19 10.81
C TRP A 164 -6.45 -7.43 12.08
N VAL A 165 -5.84 -7.60 13.25
CA VAL A 165 -6.55 -7.84 14.52
C VAL A 165 -7.54 -6.71 14.81
N ALA A 166 -7.09 -5.46 14.68
CA ALA A 166 -7.93 -4.30 14.97
C ALA A 166 -9.04 -4.08 13.94
N THR A 167 -8.88 -4.59 12.71
CA THR A 167 -9.78 -4.24 11.60
C THR A 167 -10.59 -5.38 11.00
N ARG A 168 -10.35 -6.64 11.40
CA ARG A 168 -10.98 -7.83 10.80
C ARG A 168 -12.50 -7.86 10.90
N ASP A 169 -13.08 -7.19 11.89
CA ASP A 169 -14.53 -7.13 12.11
C ASP A 169 -15.20 -6.00 11.30
N HIS A 170 -14.44 -5.22 10.55
CA HIS A 170 -14.97 -4.17 9.69
C HIS A 170 -15.13 -4.64 8.25
N HIS A 171 -16.27 -4.30 7.64
CA HIS A 171 -16.65 -4.74 6.31
C HIS A 171 -16.20 -3.79 5.18
N LYS A 172 -15.11 -3.05 5.39
CA LYS A 172 -14.50 -2.20 4.34
C LYS A 172 -13.13 -2.73 3.97
N PRO A 173 -12.66 -2.50 2.72
CA PRO A 173 -11.27 -2.69 2.37
C PRO A 173 -10.36 -1.91 3.33
N VAL A 174 -9.18 -2.44 3.61
CA VAL A 174 -8.19 -1.81 4.50
C VAL A 174 -6.84 -1.80 3.79
N LEU A 175 -6.26 -0.60 3.71
CA LEU A 175 -4.93 -0.36 3.19
C LEU A 175 -4.04 0.12 4.32
N MET A 176 -2.84 -0.40 4.41
CA MET A 176 -1.84 0.01 5.37
C MET A 176 -0.98 1.09 4.77
N ASP A 177 -1.49 2.32 4.81
CA ASP A 177 -0.83 3.44 4.14
C ASP A 177 0.36 4.00 4.92
N VAL A 178 0.44 3.74 6.24
CA VAL A 178 1.58 4.14 7.07
C VAL A 178 1.97 2.99 7.99
N CYS A 179 3.03 2.26 7.61
CA CYS A 179 3.60 1.15 8.38
C CYS A 179 5.12 1.31 8.61
N GLY A 180 5.60 2.55 8.49
CA GLY A 180 7.03 2.91 8.48
C GLY A 180 7.69 2.74 7.12
N TYR A 181 8.83 3.39 6.92
CA TYR A 181 9.57 3.48 5.66
C TYR A 181 10.94 2.83 5.76
N GLU A 182 11.37 2.23 4.65
CA GLU A 182 12.75 1.80 4.47
C GLU A 182 13.67 3.03 4.56
N GLY A 183 14.75 2.98 5.33
CA GLY A 183 15.62 4.16 5.46
C GLY A 183 16.63 4.04 6.59
N ASP A 184 17.31 5.15 6.86
CA ASP A 184 18.35 5.28 7.89
C ASP A 184 18.22 6.60 8.69
N ALA A 185 17.05 7.24 8.67
CA ALA A 185 16.80 8.48 9.39
C ALA A 185 16.79 8.29 10.92
N GLU A 186 16.87 9.40 11.67
CA GLU A 186 16.81 9.38 13.15
C GLU A 186 15.45 8.94 13.69
N ASP A 187 14.36 9.22 12.96
CA ASP A 187 13.01 8.77 13.34
C ASP A 187 12.88 7.26 13.07
N PRO A 188 12.57 6.43 14.09
CA PRO A 188 12.43 4.98 13.92
C PRO A 188 11.39 4.57 12.85
N SER A 189 10.36 5.38 12.63
CA SER A 189 9.35 5.12 11.60
C SER A 189 9.87 5.35 10.19
N LEU A 190 11.01 6.01 10.01
CA LEU A 190 11.67 6.31 8.75
C LEU A 190 13.01 5.56 8.59
N SER A 191 13.27 4.58 9.47
CA SER A 191 14.56 3.91 9.63
C SER A 191 14.43 2.38 9.64
N LEU A 192 13.48 1.85 8.87
CA LEU A 192 13.27 0.41 8.82
C LEU A 192 14.30 -0.25 7.89
N PRO A 193 14.80 -1.45 8.23
CA PRO A 193 15.57 -2.23 7.29
C PRO A 193 14.67 -2.76 6.16
N PRO A 194 15.18 -2.86 4.92
CA PRO A 194 14.41 -3.36 3.77
C PRO A 194 13.78 -4.72 4.00
N GLU A 195 14.46 -5.64 4.69
CA GLU A 195 13.96 -6.98 5.00
C GLU A 195 12.66 -6.93 5.81
N LYS A 196 12.53 -5.95 6.72
CA LYS A 196 11.31 -5.75 7.49
C LYS A 196 10.19 -5.23 6.62
N VAL A 197 10.47 -4.28 5.73
CA VAL A 197 9.48 -3.75 4.77
C VAL A 197 8.97 -4.84 3.85
N VAL A 198 9.86 -5.67 3.29
CA VAL A 198 9.49 -6.85 2.48
C VAL A 198 8.63 -7.82 3.29
N THR A 199 9.03 -8.10 4.53
CA THR A 199 8.25 -8.98 5.42
C THR A 199 6.84 -8.47 5.67
N MET A 200 6.69 -7.18 5.96
CA MET A 200 5.39 -6.56 6.18
C MET A 200 4.55 -6.52 4.91
N ALA A 201 5.15 -6.28 3.74
CA ALA A 201 4.43 -6.29 2.48
C ALA A 201 3.87 -7.68 2.13
N TRP A 202 4.64 -8.74 2.37
CA TRP A 202 4.18 -10.12 2.20
C TRP A 202 3.09 -10.52 3.20
N ASP A 203 3.33 -10.29 4.51
CA ASP A 203 2.34 -10.58 5.56
C ASP A 203 1.03 -9.80 5.32
N GLY A 204 1.13 -8.51 4.99
CA GLY A 204 -0.02 -7.67 4.65
C GLY A 204 -0.76 -8.15 3.42
N SER A 205 -0.07 -8.50 2.33
CA SER A 205 -0.73 -8.96 1.10
C SER A 205 -1.50 -10.26 1.31
N VAL A 206 -0.93 -11.23 2.04
CA VAL A 206 -1.62 -12.49 2.35
C VAL A 206 -2.80 -12.26 3.31
N ARG A 207 -2.70 -11.31 4.25
CA ARG A 207 -3.81 -10.89 5.14
C ARG A 207 -4.85 -9.99 4.45
N ARG A 208 -4.70 -9.66 3.17
CA ARG A 208 -5.52 -8.65 2.46
C ARG A 208 -5.51 -7.28 3.17
N ARG A 209 -4.31 -6.86 3.59
CA ARG A 209 -3.94 -5.58 4.21
C ARG A 209 -2.74 -5.01 3.45
N TYR A 210 -2.99 -4.58 2.21
CA TYR A 210 -1.94 -4.12 1.30
C TYR A 210 -1.18 -2.93 1.88
N LEU A 211 0.15 -2.99 1.82
CA LEU A 211 1.05 -1.99 2.38
C LEU A 211 1.41 -0.95 1.32
N THR A 212 1.43 0.32 1.74
CA THR A 212 2.03 1.41 0.96
C THR A 212 3.48 1.58 1.37
N HIS A 213 4.37 1.45 0.40
CA HIS A 213 5.80 1.61 0.54
C HIS A 213 6.19 3.07 0.82
N GLY A 214 7.28 3.30 1.54
CA GLY A 214 8.00 4.56 1.51
C GLY A 214 9.48 4.30 1.75
N GLU A 215 10.31 5.21 1.24
CA GLU A 215 11.76 5.17 1.35
C GLU A 215 12.28 6.54 1.82
N SER A 216 13.22 6.54 2.76
CA SER A 216 13.76 7.70 3.44
C SER A 216 15.29 7.71 3.49
N TYR A 217 15.94 7.17 2.45
CA TYR A 217 17.38 7.38 2.25
C TYR A 217 17.64 8.77 1.67
N VAL A 218 18.66 9.43 2.20
CA VAL A 218 19.12 10.74 1.70
C VAL A 218 19.93 10.53 0.42
N ASP A 219 19.51 11.17 -0.67
CA ASP A 219 20.22 11.16 -1.95
C ASP A 219 21.33 12.23 -2.03
N ASP A 220 22.03 12.28 -3.16
CA ASP A 220 23.11 13.25 -3.41
C ASP A 220 22.66 14.72 -3.34
N ASP A 221 21.36 14.99 -3.49
CA ASP A 221 20.76 16.33 -3.40
C ASP A 221 20.33 16.66 -1.94
N GLY A 222 20.55 15.75 -0.98
CA GLY A 222 20.16 15.93 0.42
C GLY A 222 18.67 15.71 0.68
N LEU A 223 17.96 15.05 -0.24
CA LEU A 223 16.51 14.89 -0.25
C LEU A 223 16.14 13.40 -0.18
N THR A 224 14.87 13.08 0.07
CA THR A 224 14.41 11.69 0.24
C THR A 224 13.27 11.33 -0.69
N TRP A 225 13.11 10.06 -1.05
CA TRP A 225 11.98 9.63 -1.88
C TRP A 225 10.62 10.00 -1.24
N SER A 226 10.43 9.68 0.04
CA SER A 226 9.14 9.84 0.72
C SER A 226 8.64 11.28 0.78
N GLN A 227 9.55 12.27 0.80
CA GLN A 227 9.20 13.69 0.80
C GLN A 227 9.31 14.31 -0.60
N ASP A 228 10.27 13.90 -1.41
CA ASP A 228 10.77 14.68 -2.55
C ASP A 228 10.75 13.94 -3.90
N GLY A 229 10.42 12.64 -3.90
CA GLY A 229 10.60 11.78 -5.08
C GLY A 229 12.07 11.67 -5.48
N GLY A 230 12.35 11.49 -6.78
CA GLY A 230 13.70 11.27 -7.31
C GLY A 230 13.89 9.82 -7.74
N THR A 231 14.87 9.14 -7.14
CA THR A 231 15.19 7.73 -7.43
C THR A 231 15.03 6.91 -6.16
N LEU A 232 14.49 5.69 -6.29
CA LEU A 232 14.51 4.69 -5.24
C LEU A 232 15.86 3.98 -5.22
N THR A 233 16.50 3.95 -4.06
CA THR A 233 17.83 3.36 -3.82
C THR A 233 17.80 2.17 -2.88
N GLY A 234 16.66 1.94 -2.23
CA GLY A 234 16.43 0.86 -1.30
C GLY A 234 16.41 -0.52 -1.94
N ALA A 235 16.57 -1.53 -1.10
CA ALA A 235 16.61 -2.92 -1.51
C ALA A 235 15.22 -3.58 -1.56
N ALA A 236 14.18 -2.99 -0.96
CA ALA A 236 12.86 -3.61 -0.92
C ALA A 236 12.14 -3.62 -2.28
N VAL A 237 12.31 -2.57 -3.09
CA VAL A 237 11.51 -2.36 -4.32
C VAL A 237 11.60 -3.54 -5.31
N PRO A 238 12.79 -4.11 -5.62
CA PRO A 238 12.87 -5.33 -6.43
C PRO A 238 12.09 -6.52 -5.84
N ARG A 239 12.09 -6.69 -4.51
CA ARG A 239 11.34 -7.76 -3.83
C ARG A 239 9.83 -7.53 -3.88
N LEU A 240 9.41 -6.27 -3.81
CA LEU A 240 8.01 -5.90 -3.99
C LEU A 240 7.52 -6.18 -5.43
N ALA A 241 8.40 -6.08 -6.43
CA ALA A 241 8.07 -6.50 -7.79
C ALA A 241 7.79 -8.01 -7.90
N LEU A 242 8.58 -8.86 -7.21
CA LEU A 242 8.26 -10.29 -7.12
C LEU A 242 6.92 -10.52 -6.41
N LEU A 243 6.67 -9.83 -5.28
CA LEU A 243 5.39 -9.90 -4.58
C LEU A 243 4.22 -9.56 -5.53
N ARG A 244 4.37 -8.53 -6.38
CA ARG A 244 3.34 -8.11 -7.35
C ARG A 244 3.00 -9.25 -8.30
N GLN A 245 4.02 -9.91 -8.83
CA GLN A 245 3.85 -11.04 -9.74
C GLN A 245 3.13 -12.21 -9.06
N VAL A 246 3.48 -12.51 -7.80
CA VAL A 246 2.86 -13.61 -7.04
C VAL A 246 1.40 -13.32 -6.71
N ILE A 247 1.10 -12.10 -6.24
CA ILE A 247 -0.27 -11.69 -5.90
C ILE A 247 -1.15 -11.58 -7.15
N ALA A 248 -0.62 -11.11 -8.29
CA ALA A 248 -1.36 -11.08 -9.55
C ALA A 248 -1.80 -12.49 -10.03
N GLY A 249 -1.07 -13.54 -9.65
CA GLY A 249 -1.42 -14.93 -9.92
C GLY A 249 -2.32 -15.59 -8.85
N THR A 250 -2.76 -14.83 -7.84
CA THR A 250 -3.64 -15.34 -6.78
C THR A 250 -5.11 -15.18 -7.18
N PRO A 251 -5.95 -16.24 -7.07
CA PRO A 251 -7.39 -16.14 -7.37
C PRO A 251 -8.09 -15.06 -6.53
N ASP A 252 -9.04 -14.34 -7.13
CA ASP A 252 -9.77 -13.26 -6.46
C ASP A 252 -10.60 -13.82 -5.28
N GLU A 253 -11.16 -15.02 -5.44
CA GLU A 253 -11.93 -15.77 -4.45
C GLU A 253 -11.10 -16.40 -3.33
N ALA A 254 -9.76 -16.32 -3.40
CA ALA A 254 -8.89 -16.89 -2.37
C ALA A 254 -9.16 -16.22 -1.01
N ARG A 255 -9.61 -17.01 -0.04
CA ARG A 255 -9.95 -16.54 1.30
C ARG A 255 -8.74 -16.57 2.21
N TYR A 256 -8.67 -15.62 3.13
CA TYR A 256 -7.66 -15.63 4.18
C TYR A 256 -7.94 -16.73 5.23
N GLN A 257 -6.88 -17.39 5.70
CA GLN A 257 -6.87 -18.33 6.82
C GLN A 257 -5.84 -17.88 7.85
N ASP A 258 -6.28 -17.78 9.11
CA ASP A 258 -5.43 -17.43 10.24
C ASP A 258 -4.88 -18.71 10.88
N ARG A 259 -3.72 -19.16 10.37
CA ARG A 259 -2.94 -20.25 10.98
C ARG A 259 -1.80 -19.66 11.82
N ASP A 260 -0.83 -20.50 12.18
CA ASP A 260 0.46 -20.07 12.70
C ASP A 260 1.26 -19.19 11.71
N ALA A 261 1.00 -19.35 10.41
CA ALA A 261 1.43 -18.46 9.33
C ALA A 261 0.20 -18.00 8.51
N PRO A 262 0.13 -16.74 8.05
CA PRO A 262 -0.97 -16.27 7.20
C PRO A 262 -1.03 -17.06 5.89
N MET A 263 -2.25 -17.40 5.46
CA MET A 263 -2.47 -18.13 4.21
C MET A 263 -3.66 -17.56 3.43
N LEU A 264 -3.54 -17.54 2.11
CA LEU A 264 -4.66 -17.42 1.17
C LEU A 264 -4.95 -18.80 0.56
N GLU A 265 -6.23 -19.18 0.48
CA GLU A 265 -6.62 -20.46 -0.11
C GLU A 265 -7.88 -20.39 -0.97
N VAL A 266 -7.92 -21.23 -2.00
CA VAL A 266 -9.14 -21.78 -2.59
C VAL A 266 -9.07 -23.28 -2.36
N PRO A 267 -9.85 -23.84 -1.41
CA PRO A 267 -9.72 -25.24 -1.02
C PRO A 267 -9.75 -26.20 -2.21
N GLY A 268 -8.70 -27.00 -2.35
CA GLY A 268 -8.53 -27.96 -3.44
C GLY A 268 -8.05 -27.38 -4.77
N GLU A 269 -7.76 -26.08 -4.84
CA GLU A 269 -7.36 -25.39 -6.07
C GLU A 269 -6.08 -24.55 -5.91
N PHE A 270 -5.97 -23.77 -4.83
CA PHE A 270 -4.88 -22.81 -4.64
C PHE A 270 -4.54 -22.62 -3.16
N TYR A 271 -3.26 -22.51 -2.84
CA TYR A 271 -2.77 -22.13 -1.52
C TYR A 271 -1.54 -21.23 -1.66
N LEU A 272 -1.48 -20.15 -0.88
CA LEU A 272 -0.31 -19.28 -0.73
C LEU A 272 -0.13 -18.97 0.75
N GLU A 273 0.95 -19.50 1.35
CA GLU A 273 1.27 -19.28 2.76
C GLU A 273 2.60 -18.55 2.89
N TYR A 274 2.65 -17.52 3.75
CA TYR A 274 3.89 -16.77 4.01
C TYR A 274 4.38 -17.04 5.43
N CYS A 275 5.57 -17.62 5.58
CA CYS A 275 6.14 -18.04 6.87
C CYS A 275 6.78 -16.88 7.66
N GLY A 276 6.96 -15.70 7.06
CA GLY A 276 7.42 -14.51 7.77
C GLY A 276 8.73 -14.70 8.51
N GLU A 277 8.72 -14.40 9.81
CA GLU A 277 9.90 -14.46 10.69
C GLU A 277 10.24 -15.89 11.14
N HIS A 278 9.42 -16.88 10.78
CA HIS A 278 9.61 -18.28 11.18
C HIS A 278 10.57 -19.02 10.24
N ARG A 279 11.40 -19.89 10.84
CA ARG A 279 12.40 -20.73 10.16
C ARG A 279 11.95 -22.18 10.10
N PHE A 280 10.72 -22.43 9.66
CA PHE A 280 10.17 -23.77 9.59
C PHE A 280 11.06 -24.68 8.71
N PRO A 281 11.33 -25.93 9.13
CA PRO A 281 12.06 -26.90 8.31
C PRO A 281 11.18 -27.53 7.22
N ASP A 282 9.86 -27.55 7.44
CA ASP A 282 8.86 -28.04 6.50
C ASP A 282 7.48 -27.45 6.81
N ARG A 283 6.55 -27.58 5.85
CA ARG A 283 5.12 -27.31 6.02
C ARG A 283 4.32 -28.49 5.47
N THR A 284 3.25 -28.85 6.16
CA THR A 284 2.33 -29.90 5.72
C THR A 284 0.97 -29.31 5.40
N TYR A 285 0.39 -29.74 4.27
CA TYR A 285 -0.91 -29.31 3.76
C TYR A 285 -1.81 -30.52 3.52
N GLU A 286 -2.97 -30.50 4.15
CA GLU A 286 -4.04 -31.45 3.87
C GLU A 286 -4.90 -30.91 2.73
N VAL A 287 -4.90 -31.59 1.59
CA VAL A 287 -5.61 -31.17 0.37
C VAL A 287 -6.38 -32.34 -0.23
N PRO A 288 -7.49 -32.11 -0.96
CA PRO A 288 -8.18 -33.18 -1.67
C PRO A 288 -7.26 -33.96 -2.61
N GLU A 289 -7.61 -35.22 -2.88
CA GLU A 289 -6.95 -36.02 -3.92
C GLU A 289 -6.88 -35.27 -5.26
N GLY A 290 -5.74 -35.37 -5.93
CA GLY A 290 -5.44 -34.63 -7.14
C GLY A 290 -3.94 -34.43 -7.33
N ARG A 291 -3.56 -33.69 -8.37
CA ARG A 291 -2.17 -33.35 -8.65
C ARG A 291 -1.94 -31.86 -8.41
N TYR A 292 -0.89 -31.52 -7.69
CA TYR A 292 -0.61 -30.14 -7.29
C TYR A 292 0.82 -29.76 -7.65
N GLU A 293 0.97 -28.63 -8.33
CA GLU A 293 2.26 -28.00 -8.55
C GLU A 293 2.65 -27.21 -7.29
N VAL A 294 3.85 -27.46 -6.79
CA VAL A 294 4.34 -26.90 -5.53
C VAL A 294 5.62 -26.11 -5.76
N GLU A 295 5.67 -24.90 -5.22
CA GLU A 295 6.80 -23.97 -5.31
C GLU A 295 7.12 -23.39 -3.93
N VAL A 296 8.41 -23.28 -3.61
CA VAL A 296 8.93 -22.52 -2.47
C VAL A 296 9.52 -21.23 -2.99
N ILE A 297 9.10 -20.10 -2.42
CA ILE A 297 9.52 -18.77 -2.80
C ILE A 297 10.36 -18.18 -1.67
N ASP A 298 11.61 -17.87 -1.96
CA ASP A 298 12.42 -17.03 -1.07
C ASP A 298 12.13 -15.57 -1.41
N THR A 299 11.46 -14.86 -0.50
CA THR A 299 10.98 -13.51 -0.77
C THR A 299 12.09 -12.46 -0.79
N TRP A 300 13.24 -12.76 -0.18
CA TRP A 300 14.37 -11.84 -0.09
C TRP A 300 15.40 -12.07 -1.20
N GLU A 301 15.77 -13.32 -1.43
CA GLU A 301 16.65 -13.72 -2.55
C GLU A 301 15.91 -13.70 -3.89
N MET A 302 14.58 -13.52 -3.86
CA MET A 302 13.70 -13.44 -5.01
C MET A 302 13.76 -14.69 -5.90
N THR A 303 13.83 -15.87 -5.29
CA THR A 303 13.89 -17.14 -6.01
C THR A 303 12.57 -17.89 -5.90
N VAL A 304 12.19 -18.59 -6.97
CA VAL A 304 11.04 -19.50 -7.00
C VAL A 304 11.56 -20.88 -7.32
N THR A 305 11.58 -21.76 -6.33
CA THR A 305 12.10 -23.13 -6.45
C THR A 305 10.95 -24.11 -6.64
N PRO A 306 10.80 -24.70 -7.84
CA PRO A 306 9.77 -25.72 -8.06
C PRO A 306 10.15 -27.02 -7.37
N LEU A 307 9.20 -27.61 -6.63
CA LEU A 307 9.31 -28.97 -6.08
C LEU A 307 8.62 -30.01 -6.97
N GLY A 308 8.07 -29.59 -8.10
CA GLY A 308 7.40 -30.44 -9.07
C GLY A 308 5.91 -30.58 -8.81
N VAL A 309 5.32 -31.65 -9.36
CA VAL A 309 3.91 -31.99 -9.20
C VAL A 309 3.78 -33.16 -8.24
N LEU A 310 3.09 -32.94 -7.13
CA LEU A 310 2.88 -33.91 -6.06
C LEU A 310 1.43 -34.37 -6.03
N ASP A 311 1.19 -35.60 -5.58
CA ASP A 311 -0.16 -36.11 -5.35
C ASP A 311 -0.74 -35.53 -4.05
N GLY A 312 -2.06 -35.32 -4.04
CA GLY A 312 -2.82 -34.76 -2.93
C GLY A 312 -3.02 -35.72 -1.77
N GLY A 313 -3.99 -35.42 -0.91
CA GLY A 313 -4.13 -36.04 0.41
C GLY A 313 -3.30 -35.25 1.41
N THR A 314 -2.00 -35.56 1.49
CA THR A 314 -1.05 -34.86 2.36
C THR A 314 0.19 -34.45 1.55
N ILE A 315 0.43 -33.15 1.46
CA ILE A 315 1.62 -32.59 0.81
C ILE A 315 2.59 -32.08 1.88
N ALA A 316 3.76 -32.69 1.98
CA ALA A 316 4.87 -32.20 2.80
C ALA A 316 5.85 -31.39 1.94
N VAL A 317 6.08 -30.14 2.34
CA VAL A 317 6.92 -29.16 1.63
C VAL A 317 8.16 -28.88 2.47
N PRO A 318 9.35 -29.41 2.10
CA PRO A 318 10.59 -29.05 2.78
C PRO A 318 10.93 -27.58 2.55
N LEU A 319 11.42 -26.92 3.59
CA LEU A 319 11.84 -25.53 3.60
C LEU A 319 13.32 -25.40 4.00
N PRO A 320 14.02 -24.35 3.53
CA PRO A 320 15.45 -24.17 3.81
C PRO A 320 15.79 -23.83 5.27
N GLY A 321 14.79 -23.61 6.14
CA GLY A 321 15.02 -23.18 7.52
C GLY A 321 15.61 -21.77 7.62
N THR A 322 15.35 -20.91 6.64
CA THR A 322 15.60 -19.46 6.65
C THR A 322 14.29 -18.69 6.83
N VAL A 323 14.38 -17.39 7.12
CA VAL A 323 13.19 -16.52 7.23
C VAL A 323 12.70 -16.11 5.84
N GLY A 324 11.50 -15.53 5.76
CA GLY A 324 10.99 -14.95 4.51
C GLY A 324 10.59 -15.98 3.45
N GLN A 325 10.24 -17.21 3.86
CA GLN A 325 9.80 -18.23 2.91
C GLN A 325 8.30 -18.13 2.67
N ALA A 326 7.87 -18.30 1.42
CA ALA A 326 6.47 -18.53 1.07
C ALA A 326 6.31 -19.87 0.35
N VAL A 327 5.16 -20.52 0.51
CA VAL A 327 4.81 -21.74 -0.20
C VAL A 327 3.61 -21.44 -1.08
N ARG A 328 3.70 -21.80 -2.36
CA ARG A 328 2.59 -21.71 -3.32
C ARG A 328 2.25 -23.10 -3.85
N ILE A 329 0.98 -23.46 -3.79
CA ILE A 329 0.44 -24.74 -4.25
C ILE A 329 -0.72 -24.45 -5.21
N ARG A 330 -0.70 -25.08 -6.38
CA ARG A 330 -1.75 -24.92 -7.40
C ARG A 330 -2.19 -26.28 -7.91
N ARG A 331 -3.49 -26.55 -7.92
CA ARG A 331 -4.05 -27.77 -8.51
C ARG A 331 -3.79 -27.75 -10.02
N ARG A 332 -3.37 -28.90 -10.55
CA ARG A 332 -3.29 -29.14 -11.99
C ARG A 332 -4.63 -29.73 -12.47
N PRO A 333 -5.05 -29.38 -13.69
CA PRO A 333 -6.26 -29.94 -14.30
C PRO A 333 -6.16 -31.45 -14.50
#